data_AF-A0A7S0TC78-F1
#
_entry.id   AF-A0A7S0TC78-F1
#
_cell.length_a   1.000
_cell.length_b   1.000
_cell.length_c   1.000
_cell.angle_alpha   90.00
_cell.angle_beta   90.00
_cell.angle_gamma   90.00
#
_symmetry.space_group_name_H-M   'P 1'
#
loop_
_entity.id
_entity.type
_entity.pdbx_description
1 polymer ?
#
loop_
_entity_poly.entity_id
_entity_poly.type
_entity_poly.pdbx_seq_one_letter_code
_entity_poly.pdbx_strand_id
1 'polypeptide(L)'
;GFDGLVMSNNYGFIISDSGVSERLFPAGNEYPSELATTSIVSSSIDATNDSTTVVIERPYSATDAFDFTPIFGTCAESTIEAIAAIGASPGFTSAHVSVGFGTLTSTCACTMFSTTEEDATTTEEPTTYETCVSDAEIVTGVSVSIGRDEENEMVQITLVGPSDTWFAGGFDGLVMANNYGFII
;
A
#
# COMPACT_ATOMS: atom_id res chain seq x y z
N GLY A 1 -3.99 17.14 -8.49
CA GLY A 1 -5.28 16.78 -9.10
C GLY A 1 -5.03 16.03 -10.40
N PHE A 2 -5.44 14.75 -10.47
CA PHE A 2 -5.48 14.02 -11.74
C PHE A 2 -6.55 14.62 -12.63
N ASP A 3 -6.29 14.83 -13.92
CA ASP A 3 -7.19 15.54 -14.82
C ASP A 3 -8.47 14.73 -15.17
N GLY A 4 -9.46 14.73 -14.26
CA GLY A 4 -10.88 14.73 -14.61
C GLY A 4 -11.49 13.42 -15.11
N LEU A 5 -11.20 12.26 -14.50
CA LEU A 5 -11.84 10.99 -14.83
C LEU A 5 -12.33 10.22 -13.58
N VAL A 6 -13.50 9.59 -13.72
CA VAL A 6 -14.41 9.14 -12.65
C VAL A 6 -14.04 7.75 -12.13
N MET A 7 -13.83 7.60 -10.81
CA MET A 7 -13.44 6.35 -10.12
C MET A 7 -14.43 5.92 -9.01
N SER A 8 -15.33 4.97 -9.18
CA SER A 8 -16.14 4.54 -8.03
C SER A 8 -15.39 3.54 -7.15
N ASN A 9 -15.10 3.91 -5.89
CA ASN A 9 -14.72 3.05 -4.75
C ASN A 9 -13.30 2.46 -4.74
N ASN A 10 -12.27 3.29 -4.97
CA ASN A 10 -10.88 2.83 -4.82
C ASN A 10 -10.42 2.94 -3.35
N TYR A 11 -9.64 1.95 -2.91
CA TYR A 11 -9.03 1.91 -1.59
C TYR A 11 -7.53 2.21 -1.70
N GLY A 12 -7.00 3.04 -0.80
CA GLY A 12 -5.57 3.32 -0.75
C GLY A 12 -5.10 3.89 0.57
N PHE A 13 -3.79 4.06 0.66
CA PHE A 13 -3.12 4.59 1.85
C PHE A 13 -2.62 6.00 1.59
N ILE A 14 -2.62 6.81 2.64
CA ILE A 14 -2.04 8.14 2.70
C ILE A 14 -0.90 8.07 3.72
N ILE A 15 0.32 8.39 3.30
CA ILE A 15 1.54 8.44 4.13
C ILE A 15 1.93 9.90 4.38
N SER A 16 1.78 10.38 5.60
CA SER A 16 2.20 11.72 6.02
C SER A 16 3.19 11.66 7.19
N ASP A 17 3.71 12.83 7.57
CA ASP A 17 4.49 13.03 8.80
C ASP A 17 3.71 12.62 10.07
N SER A 18 2.38 12.66 10.00
CA SER A 18 1.50 12.23 11.09
C SER A 18 1.20 10.73 11.11
N GLY A 19 1.70 9.95 10.16
CA GLY A 19 1.50 8.49 10.09
C GLY A 19 0.81 8.03 8.80
N VAL A 20 0.24 6.82 8.85
CA VAL A 20 -0.49 6.22 7.73
C VAL A 20 -2.00 6.31 7.98
N SER A 21 -2.77 6.71 6.97
CA SER A 21 -4.24 6.66 7.02
C SER A 21 -4.82 5.95 5.81
N GLU A 22 -5.85 5.13 6.02
CA GLU A 22 -6.63 4.54 4.95
C GLU A 22 -7.68 5.51 4.45
N ARG A 23 -7.92 5.50 3.14
CA ARG A 23 -8.88 6.39 2.50
C ARG A 23 -9.69 5.65 1.45
N LEU A 24 -10.95 6.07 1.34
CA LEU A 24 -11.77 5.79 0.18
C LEU A 24 -11.63 6.95 -0.80
N PHE A 25 -11.34 6.61 -2.04
CA PHE A 25 -11.27 7.56 -3.15
C PHE A 25 -12.60 7.50 -3.91
N PRO A 26 -13.47 8.50 -3.71
CA PRO A 26 -14.70 8.62 -4.47
C PRO A 26 -14.40 8.99 -5.92
N ALA A 27 -15.45 8.95 -6.73
CA ALA A 27 -15.31 9.10 -8.17
C ALA A 27 -15.09 10.54 -8.60
N GLY A 28 -14.02 10.76 -9.38
CA GLY A 28 -13.70 12.06 -9.96
C GLY A 28 -12.61 12.79 -9.17
N ASN A 29 -12.48 14.09 -9.37
CA ASN A 29 -11.48 14.93 -8.69
C ASN A 29 -11.90 15.30 -7.25
N GLU A 30 -12.57 14.38 -6.57
CA GLU A 30 -13.02 14.57 -5.20
C GLU A 30 -11.89 14.26 -4.23
N TYR A 31 -11.90 14.95 -3.09
CA TYR A 31 -10.98 14.65 -2.01
C TYR A 31 -11.31 13.27 -1.43
N PRO A 32 -10.31 12.43 -1.13
CA PRO A 32 -10.52 11.20 -0.41
C PRO A 32 -11.21 11.46 0.91
N SER A 33 -12.21 10.63 1.19
CA SER A 33 -12.79 10.56 2.52
C SER A 33 -12.00 9.61 3.39
N GLU A 34 -11.83 9.96 4.66
CA GLU A 34 -11.40 8.98 5.67
C GLU A 34 -12.39 7.83 5.69
N LEU A 35 -11.86 6.61 5.79
CA LEU A 35 -12.70 5.48 6.14
C LEU A 35 -13.21 5.67 7.57
N ALA A 36 -14.48 5.33 7.79
CA ALA A 36 -15.09 5.42 9.12
C ALA A 36 -14.41 4.48 10.13
N THR A 37 -13.79 3.41 9.63
CA THR A 37 -13.00 2.44 10.38
C THR A 37 -11.75 2.10 9.59
N THR A 38 -10.59 2.17 10.25
CA THR A 38 -9.32 1.69 9.66
C THR A 38 -9.19 0.19 9.87
N SER A 39 -8.68 -0.52 8.87
CA SER A 39 -8.27 -1.91 8.95
C SER A 39 -6.78 -2.11 9.25
N ILE A 40 -6.00 -1.02 9.28
CA ILE A 40 -4.60 -1.02 9.73
C ILE A 40 -4.56 -1.46 11.20
N VAL A 41 -3.87 -2.56 11.46
CA VAL A 41 -3.54 -3.06 12.79
C VAL A 41 -2.28 -2.37 13.31
N SER A 42 -1.27 -2.23 12.46
CA SER A 42 -0.03 -1.54 12.79
C SER A 42 0.52 -0.81 11.57
N SER A 43 1.27 0.27 11.80
CA SER A 43 2.03 0.92 10.75
C SER A 43 3.29 1.56 11.32
N SER A 44 4.39 1.50 10.57
CA SER A 44 5.63 2.20 10.92
C SER A 44 6.14 3.00 9.72
N ILE A 45 6.82 4.10 10.03
CA ILE A 45 7.51 4.94 9.04
C ILE A 45 8.95 5.06 9.52
N ASP A 46 9.88 4.55 8.71
CA ASP A 46 11.31 4.72 8.90
C ASP A 46 11.85 5.61 7.78
N ALA A 47 12.17 6.86 8.14
CA ALA A 47 12.70 7.83 7.21
C ALA A 47 14.21 7.99 7.42
N THR A 48 14.97 7.71 6.37
CA THR A 48 16.40 7.99 6.27
C THR A 48 16.64 9.25 5.45
N ASN A 49 17.90 9.64 5.26
CA ASN A 49 18.22 10.76 4.38
C ASN A 49 17.90 10.48 2.91
N ASP A 50 17.85 9.21 2.50
CA ASP A 50 17.77 8.82 1.07
C ASP A 50 16.41 8.21 0.70
N SER A 51 15.73 7.59 1.66
CA SER A 51 14.44 6.92 1.44
C SER A 51 13.55 6.96 2.67
N THR A 52 12.25 6.85 2.43
CA THR A 52 11.24 6.57 3.45
C THR A 52 10.67 5.19 3.20
N THR A 53 10.74 4.34 4.22
CA THR A 53 10.14 3.02 4.24
C THR A 53 8.87 3.08 5.10
N VAL A 54 7.78 2.57 4.58
CA VAL A 54 6.51 2.47 5.29
C VAL A 54 6.09 1.02 5.34
N VAL A 55 5.82 0.53 6.54
CA VAL A 55 5.26 -0.81 6.76
C VAL A 55 3.84 -0.66 7.25
N ILE A 56 2.91 -1.41 6.67
CA ILE A 56 1.49 -1.41 7.02
C ILE A 56 1.06 -2.86 7.22
N GLU A 57 0.46 -3.16 8.35
CA GLU A 57 -0.12 -4.48 8.63
C GLU A 57 -1.62 -4.40 8.75
N ARG A 58 -2.33 -5.33 8.12
CA ARG A 58 -3.80 -5.42 8.15
C ARG A 58 -4.29 -6.85 7.87
N PRO A 59 -5.52 -7.21 8.25
CA PRO A 59 -6.09 -8.51 7.92
C PRO A 59 -6.28 -8.69 6.40
N TYR A 60 -6.28 -9.94 5.92
CA TYR A 60 -6.55 -10.30 4.52
C TYR A 60 -7.86 -9.68 4.03
N SER A 61 -8.91 -9.87 4.83
CA SER A 61 -10.25 -9.35 4.58
C SER A 61 -10.60 -8.35 5.66
N ALA A 62 -10.98 -7.14 5.24
CA ALA A 62 -11.58 -6.15 6.13
C ALA A 62 -12.78 -5.49 5.45
N THR A 63 -13.78 -5.15 6.26
CA THR A 63 -14.96 -4.41 5.79
C THR A 63 -14.52 -3.06 5.23
N ASP A 64 -15.04 -2.68 4.05
CA ASP A 64 -14.77 -1.41 3.36
C ASP A 64 -13.31 -1.19 2.92
N ALA A 65 -12.52 -2.26 2.82
CA ALA A 65 -11.15 -2.21 2.35
C ALA A 65 -10.88 -3.25 1.26
N PHE A 66 -9.73 -3.14 0.58
CA PHE A 66 -9.33 -4.15 -0.40
C PHE A 66 -9.19 -5.51 0.27
N ASP A 67 -9.80 -6.53 -0.33
CA ASP A 67 -9.79 -7.91 0.14
C ASP A 67 -8.67 -8.69 -0.55
N PHE A 68 -7.63 -9.04 0.21
CA PHE A 68 -6.51 -9.84 -0.25
C PHE A 68 -6.78 -11.36 -0.19
N THR A 69 -7.93 -11.80 0.34
CA THR A 69 -8.29 -13.22 0.43
C THR A 69 -8.20 -13.95 -0.91
N PRO A 70 -8.67 -13.38 -2.05
CA PRO A 70 -8.53 -14.04 -3.36
C PRO A 70 -7.08 -14.24 -3.80
N ILE A 71 -6.16 -13.40 -3.31
CA ILE A 71 -4.74 -13.42 -3.67
C ILE A 71 -3.98 -14.42 -2.79
N PHE A 72 -4.20 -14.38 -1.47
CA PHE A 72 -3.39 -15.16 -0.52
C PHE A 72 -4.07 -16.43 0.00
N GLY A 73 -5.40 -16.55 -0.13
CA GLY A 73 -6.16 -17.67 0.44
C GLY A 73 -6.12 -18.98 -0.34
N THR A 74 -5.62 -19.00 -1.57
CA THR A 74 -5.63 -20.22 -2.42
C THR A 74 -4.27 -20.65 -2.97
N CYS A 75 -3.17 -19.96 -2.60
CA CYS A 75 -1.84 -20.18 -3.18
C CYS A 75 -1.87 -20.29 -4.71
N ALA A 76 -2.67 -19.44 -5.36
CA ALA A 76 -2.67 -19.31 -6.81
C ALA A 76 -1.79 -18.12 -7.19
N GLU A 77 -1.06 -18.22 -8.30
CA GLU A 77 -0.47 -17.03 -8.90
C GLU A 77 -1.60 -16.05 -9.21
N SER A 78 -1.43 -14.81 -8.76
CA SER A 78 -2.44 -13.78 -8.89
C SER A 78 -1.76 -12.46 -9.21
N THR A 79 -2.47 -11.63 -9.97
CA THR A 79 -2.02 -10.29 -10.31
C THR A 79 -2.78 -9.29 -9.46
N ILE A 80 -2.04 -8.38 -8.84
CA ILE A 80 -2.58 -7.25 -8.10
C ILE A 80 -2.23 -6.02 -8.90
N GLU A 81 -3.22 -5.28 -9.38
CA GLU A 81 -2.91 -3.96 -9.91
C GLU A 81 -2.60 -3.03 -8.76
N ALA A 82 -1.53 -2.28 -8.95
CA ALA A 82 -1.10 -1.26 -8.06
C ALA A 82 -0.94 0.07 -8.79
N ILE A 83 -1.01 1.11 -8.00
CA ILE A 83 -0.98 2.50 -8.39
C ILE A 83 0.00 3.17 -7.44
N ALA A 84 0.77 4.12 -7.94
CA ALA A 84 1.73 4.89 -7.16
C ALA A 84 1.77 6.34 -7.67
N ALA A 85 1.99 7.29 -6.77
CA ALA A 85 2.11 8.70 -7.10
C ALA A 85 3.20 9.31 -6.23
N ILE A 86 3.91 10.29 -6.77
CA ILE A 86 4.98 11.04 -6.11
C ILE A 86 4.73 12.53 -6.31
N GLY A 87 4.95 13.34 -5.27
CA GLY A 87 4.89 14.78 -5.39
C GLY A 87 5.75 15.54 -4.38
N ALA A 88 5.80 16.87 -4.55
CA ALA A 88 6.59 17.78 -3.71
C ALA A 88 5.86 18.25 -2.45
N SER A 89 4.52 18.15 -2.40
CA SER A 89 3.73 18.51 -1.22
C SER A 89 2.46 17.66 -1.13
N PRO A 90 2.02 17.30 0.09
CA PRO A 90 0.80 16.51 0.34
C PRO A 90 -0.48 17.33 0.11
N GLY A 91 -0.44 18.30 -0.79
CA GLY A 91 -1.58 19.16 -1.10
C GLY A 91 -2.13 18.83 -2.47
N PHE A 92 -3.35 18.27 -2.53
CA PHE A 92 -4.17 18.00 -3.72
C PHE A 92 -4.10 18.99 -4.89
N THR A 93 -3.92 20.27 -4.60
CA THR A 93 -3.91 21.36 -5.59
C THR A 93 -2.55 21.58 -6.25
N SER A 94 -1.48 21.01 -5.71
CA SER A 94 -0.13 21.06 -6.27
C SER A 94 0.10 19.83 -7.15
N ALA A 95 0.64 20.03 -8.35
CA ALA A 95 0.80 18.95 -9.33
C ALA A 95 1.71 17.84 -8.80
N HIS A 96 1.26 16.59 -8.91
CA HIS A 96 2.12 15.41 -8.71
C HIS A 96 3.28 15.51 -9.71
N VAL A 97 4.50 15.17 -9.30
CA VAL A 97 5.64 15.15 -10.23
C VAL A 97 5.68 13.87 -11.04
N SER A 98 5.17 12.77 -10.50
CA SER A 98 5.13 11.48 -11.20
C SER A 98 3.99 10.60 -10.71
N VAL A 99 3.40 9.82 -11.61
CA VAL A 99 2.32 8.90 -11.32
C VAL A 99 2.51 7.68 -12.21
N GLY A 100 2.34 6.49 -11.62
CA GLY A 100 2.44 5.22 -12.32
C GLY A 100 1.33 4.25 -11.90
N PHE A 101 1.14 3.25 -12.75
CA PHE A 101 0.37 2.05 -12.45
C PHE A 101 1.21 0.86 -12.87
N GLY A 102 1.04 -0.26 -12.20
CA GLY A 102 1.79 -1.47 -12.47
C GLY A 102 1.05 -2.70 -11.98
N THR A 103 1.32 -3.82 -12.62
CA THR A 103 0.81 -5.11 -12.19
C THR A 103 1.85 -5.78 -11.30
N LEU A 104 1.49 -6.03 -10.05
CA LEU A 104 2.26 -6.86 -9.12
C LEU A 104 1.88 -8.32 -9.38
N THR A 105 2.87 -9.19 -9.45
CA THR A 105 2.61 -10.64 -9.55
C THR A 105 2.92 -11.27 -8.21
N SER A 106 1.89 -11.81 -7.57
CA SER A 106 2.03 -12.68 -6.40
C SER A 106 2.28 -14.10 -6.89
N THR A 107 3.30 -14.75 -6.34
CA THR A 107 3.60 -16.16 -6.62
C THR A 107 3.20 -17.03 -5.43
N CYS A 108 2.81 -18.27 -5.70
CA CYS A 108 2.56 -19.25 -4.63
C CYS A 108 3.84 -19.67 -3.89
N ALA A 109 5.02 -19.41 -4.48
CA ALA A 109 6.31 -19.63 -3.85
C ALA A 109 6.76 -18.39 -3.06
N CYS A 110 5.96 -17.95 -2.08
CA CYS A 110 6.36 -16.86 -1.20
C CYS A 110 7.65 -17.24 -0.46
N THR A 111 8.58 -16.30 -0.35
CA THR A 111 9.87 -16.54 0.31
C THR A 111 9.74 -16.13 1.78
N MET A 112 10.01 -17.06 2.70
CA MET A 112 10.02 -16.77 4.13
C MET A 112 11.01 -15.65 4.45
N PHE A 113 10.49 -14.58 5.05
CA PHE A 113 11.29 -13.49 5.62
C PHE A 113 10.93 -13.35 7.10
N SER A 114 11.94 -13.13 7.94
CA SER A 114 11.71 -12.87 9.36
C SER A 114 12.10 -11.43 9.64
N THR A 115 11.12 -10.63 10.02
CA THR A 115 11.34 -9.32 10.63
C THR A 115 11.68 -9.55 12.09
N THR A 116 12.94 -9.33 12.46
CA THR A 116 13.29 -9.23 13.88
C THR A 116 13.01 -7.79 14.31
N GLU A 117 11.84 -7.56 14.92
CA GLU A 117 11.57 -6.29 15.57
C GLU A 117 12.37 -6.22 16.87
N GLU A 118 13.34 -5.30 16.94
CA GLU A 118 14.18 -5.12 18.13
C GLU A 118 13.46 -4.20 19.13
N ASP A 119 12.38 -4.68 19.76
CA ASP A 119 11.84 -4.05 20.97
C ASP A 119 12.25 -4.88 22.20
N ALA A 120 13.21 -4.36 22.95
CA ALA A 120 13.82 -5.04 24.10
C ALA A 120 12.91 -5.15 25.33
N THR A 121 11.65 -4.72 25.26
CA THR A 121 10.77 -4.60 26.44
C THR A 121 9.58 -5.55 26.50
N THR A 122 9.28 -6.30 25.43
CA THR A 122 8.11 -7.19 25.40
C THR A 122 8.48 -8.55 24.79
N THR A 123 8.23 -9.64 25.50
CA THR A 123 8.38 -11.02 24.98
C THR A 123 7.16 -11.37 24.12
N GLU A 124 7.05 -10.76 22.95
CA GLU A 124 6.15 -11.25 21.91
C GLU A 124 6.93 -12.23 21.03
N GLU A 125 6.28 -13.34 20.65
CA GLU A 125 6.86 -14.27 19.68
C GLU A 125 7.00 -13.54 18.34
N PRO A 126 8.12 -13.71 17.61
CA PRO A 126 8.32 -13.01 16.35
C PRO A 126 7.24 -13.42 15.34
N THR A 127 6.54 -12.44 14.75
CA THR A 127 5.67 -12.68 13.61
C THR A 127 6.53 -12.97 12.37
N THR A 128 6.17 -14.02 11.63
CA THR A 128 6.89 -14.42 10.42
C THR A 128 6.01 -14.16 9.21
N TYR A 129 6.53 -13.40 8.24
CA TYR A 129 5.85 -13.11 6.99
C TYR A 129 6.53 -13.82 5.82
N GLU A 130 5.74 -14.40 4.94
CA GLU A 130 6.21 -14.89 3.65
C GLU A 130 6.06 -13.78 2.61
N THR A 131 7.16 -13.31 2.03
CA THR A 131 7.14 -12.30 0.96
C THR A 131 6.64 -12.92 -0.34
N CYS A 132 5.47 -12.48 -0.79
CA CYS A 132 4.81 -12.97 -2.00
C CYS A 132 4.99 -12.03 -3.21
N VAL A 133 5.19 -10.74 -2.95
CA VAL A 133 5.60 -9.72 -3.92
C VAL A 133 6.86 -9.06 -3.37
N SER A 134 7.94 -8.99 -4.15
CA SER A 134 9.22 -8.40 -3.74
C SER A 134 9.63 -7.26 -4.65
N ASP A 135 9.89 -6.10 -4.03
CA ASP A 135 10.53 -4.91 -4.61
C ASP A 135 9.99 -4.49 -5.98
N ALA A 136 8.67 -4.63 -6.16
CA ALA A 136 8.02 -4.30 -7.41
C ALA A 136 7.91 -2.78 -7.55
N GLU A 137 8.59 -2.21 -8.55
CA GLU A 137 8.55 -0.78 -8.83
C GLU A 137 7.26 -0.42 -9.58
N ILE A 138 6.39 0.39 -8.96
CA ILE A 138 5.11 0.82 -9.55
C ILE A 138 5.31 2.12 -10.36
N VAL A 139 6.15 3.00 -9.83
CA VAL A 139 6.59 4.26 -10.46
C VAL A 139 8.05 4.48 -10.09
N THR A 140 8.81 5.17 -10.94
CA THR A 140 10.24 5.37 -10.72
C THR A 140 10.52 5.91 -9.31
N GLY A 141 11.29 5.14 -8.53
CA GLY A 141 11.68 5.49 -7.18
C GLY A 141 10.68 5.11 -6.08
N VAL A 142 9.55 4.46 -6.40
CA VAL A 142 8.63 3.87 -5.41
C VAL A 142 8.45 2.38 -5.69
N SER A 143 8.87 1.56 -4.75
CA SER A 143 8.68 0.11 -4.77
C SER A 143 7.69 -0.36 -3.73
N VAL A 144 7.07 -1.51 -4.00
CA VAL A 144 6.19 -2.22 -3.07
C VAL A 144 6.64 -3.65 -2.89
N SER A 145 6.59 -4.10 -1.64
CA SER A 145 6.69 -5.50 -1.26
C SER A 145 5.44 -5.88 -0.47
N ILE A 146 4.95 -7.10 -0.67
CA ILE A 146 3.78 -7.61 0.04
C ILE A 146 4.14 -8.97 0.64
N GLY A 147 4.06 -9.04 1.95
CA GLY A 147 4.19 -10.26 2.74
C GLY A 147 2.84 -10.72 3.28
N ARG A 148 2.75 -12.01 3.59
CA ARG A 148 1.57 -12.61 4.21
C ARG A 148 1.98 -13.44 5.43
N ASP A 149 1.16 -13.42 6.45
CA ASP A 149 1.15 -14.35 7.56
C ASP A 149 -0.12 -15.21 7.39
N GLU A 150 0.07 -16.48 7.05
CA GLU A 150 -1.02 -17.42 6.78
C GLU A 150 -1.69 -17.91 8.07
N GLU A 151 -0.97 -17.92 9.20
CA GLU A 151 -1.51 -18.37 10.48
C GLU A 151 -2.48 -17.36 11.07
N ASN A 152 -2.12 -16.07 10.97
CA ASN A 152 -2.93 -14.96 11.51
C ASN A 152 -3.84 -14.29 10.46
N GLU A 153 -3.80 -14.73 9.20
CA GLU A 153 -4.50 -14.10 8.07
C GLU A 153 -4.18 -12.59 7.93
N MET A 154 -2.89 -12.24 8.08
CA MET A 154 -2.40 -10.85 8.06
C MET A 154 -1.54 -10.57 6.83
N VAL A 155 -1.75 -9.41 6.20
CA VAL A 155 -0.91 -8.89 5.13
C VAL A 155 -0.01 -7.79 5.67
N GLN A 156 1.26 -7.86 5.31
CA GLN A 156 2.22 -6.78 5.48
C GLN A 156 2.51 -6.14 4.11
N ILE A 157 2.29 -4.84 4.00
CA ILE A 157 2.62 -4.04 2.82
C ILE A 157 3.80 -3.15 3.19
N THR A 158 4.90 -3.27 2.45
CA THR A 158 6.06 -2.40 2.57
C THR A 158 6.16 -1.51 1.34
N LEU A 159 6.14 -0.20 1.54
CA LEU A 159 6.35 0.79 0.49
C LEU A 159 7.68 1.50 0.74
N VAL A 160 8.52 1.61 -0.27
CA VAL A 160 9.78 2.36 -0.19
C VAL A 160 9.76 3.44 -1.24
N GLY A 161 9.96 4.69 -0.83
CA GLY A 161 10.00 5.84 -1.73
C GLY A 161 11.08 6.86 -1.35
N PRO A 162 11.24 7.96 -2.10
CA PRO A 162 12.23 8.99 -1.79
C PRO A 162 11.86 9.73 -0.49
N SER A 163 12.87 10.09 0.30
CA SER A 163 12.69 10.74 1.62
C SER A 163 12.21 12.20 1.54
N ASP A 164 12.49 12.89 0.44
CA ASP A 164 12.20 14.31 0.21
C ASP A 164 10.90 14.56 -0.56
N THR A 165 10.18 13.50 -0.89
CA THR A 165 8.90 13.55 -1.60
C THR A 165 7.84 12.80 -0.82
N TRP A 166 6.57 13.19 -1.01
CA TRP A 166 5.49 12.31 -0.62
C TRP A 166 5.31 11.24 -1.69
N PHE A 167 4.92 10.04 -1.26
CA PHE A 167 4.42 9.01 -2.14
C PHE A 167 3.29 8.27 -1.45
N ALA A 168 2.52 7.53 -2.23
CA ALA A 168 1.52 6.64 -1.68
C ALA A 168 1.22 5.48 -2.64
N GLY A 169 0.36 4.54 -2.21
CA GLY A 169 0.05 3.30 -2.91
C GLY A 169 -1.40 2.82 -2.70
N GLY A 170 -1.91 2.03 -3.64
CA GLY A 170 -3.24 1.43 -3.60
C GLY A 170 -3.35 0.21 -4.50
N PHE A 171 -4.43 -0.56 -4.36
CA PHE A 171 -4.62 -1.87 -5.01
C PHE A 171 -5.98 -1.93 -5.75
N ASP A 172 -6.13 -2.91 -6.67
CA ASP A 172 -7.36 -3.23 -7.44
C ASP A 172 -7.70 -2.33 -8.64
N GLY A 173 -6.69 -1.83 -9.35
CA GLY A 173 -6.88 -0.99 -10.52
C GLY A 173 -7.50 -1.65 -11.78
N LEU A 174 -7.71 -2.97 -11.86
CA LEU A 174 -7.77 -3.73 -13.14
C LEU A 174 -9.04 -3.55 -14.01
N VAL A 175 -10.09 -2.87 -13.55
CA VAL A 175 -11.22 -2.50 -14.44
C VAL A 175 -11.03 -1.10 -15.00
N MET A 176 -9.97 -0.93 -15.80
CA MET A 176 -9.65 0.32 -16.48
C MET A 176 -10.25 0.37 -17.88
N ALA A 177 -11.41 1.01 -18.01
CA ALA A 177 -11.64 1.83 -19.20
C ALA A 177 -11.20 3.29 -18.98
N ASN A 178 -10.80 3.71 -17.76
CA ASN A 178 -10.08 4.96 -17.39
C ASN A 178 -10.02 5.12 -15.84
N ASN A 179 -8.96 4.66 -15.13
CA ASN A 179 -8.83 4.81 -13.66
C ASN A 179 -7.51 5.50 -13.24
N TYR A 180 -7.46 6.07 -12.01
CA TYR A 180 -6.22 6.39 -11.27
C TYR A 180 -6.37 6.09 -9.77
N GLY A 181 -5.26 6.24 -9.04
CA GLY A 181 -5.10 5.91 -7.63
C GLY A 181 -5.01 7.06 -6.64
N PHE A 182 -4.85 6.68 -5.38
CA PHE A 182 -4.77 7.48 -4.15
C PHE A 182 -3.92 8.77 -4.25
N ILE A 183 -4.19 9.75 -3.37
CA ILE A 183 -3.48 11.04 -3.27
C ILE A 183 -3.54 11.55 -1.81
N ILE A 184 -2.48 12.23 -1.35
CA ILE A 184 -2.54 13.32 -0.35
C ILE A 184 -2.30 14.64 -1.07
#